data_AF-A0A8J5CG11-F1
#
_entry.id   AF-A0A8J5CG11-F1
#
_cell.length_a   1.000
_cell.length_b   1.000
_cell.length_c   1.000
_cell.angle_alpha   90.00
_cell.angle_beta   90.00
_cell.angle_gamma   90.00
#
_symmetry.space_group_name_H-M   'P 1'
#
loop_
_entity.id
_entity.type
_entity.pdbx_description
1 polymer ?
#
loop_
_entity_poly.entity_id
_entity_poly.type
_entity_poly.pdbx_seq_one_letter_code
_entity_poly.pdbx_strand_id
1 'polypeptide(L)'
;MGRPMLWLACRHHILKVVLKDVFVRCLGPSSSDILLFKRFQKKCAIIDQGSFLSISDENNPPTSDYWANQASSMKEYLQQTLSHGTHPREDYHELLVLSYRFLGGQVQGGFRQPGAYQNARWMAKAIYALKMFMFRHQLDLTAREEGGLRRLRLFISLAYVKQWNEAMVSNRAPLNDLEFLHLPEAYPDKEVSHTTSTALKRHLWYFSEDLVGLGFFDDRIPKDTKLKIV
;
A
#
# COMPACT_ATOMS: atom_id res chain seq x y z
N MET A 1 -38.17 -6.29 11.26
CA MET A 1 -37.03 -6.93 10.57
C MET A 1 -37.57 -7.48 9.25
N GLY A 2 -36.98 -7.15 8.09
CA GLY A 2 -37.56 -7.52 6.77
C GLY A 2 -37.24 -6.58 5.60
N ARG A 3 -36.35 -5.60 5.77
CA ARG A 3 -35.83 -4.81 4.64
C ARG A 3 -34.56 -5.48 4.12
N PRO A 4 -34.37 -5.58 2.79
CA PRO A 4 -33.11 -6.06 2.23
C PRO A 4 -31.97 -5.15 2.71
N MET A 5 -30.91 -5.75 3.24
CA MET A 5 -29.70 -5.03 3.61
C MET A 5 -28.81 -4.86 2.39
N LEU A 6 -28.17 -3.69 2.27
CA LEU A 6 -27.17 -3.45 1.24
C LEU A 6 -25.96 -4.37 1.50
N TRP A 7 -25.71 -5.31 0.58
CA TRP A 7 -24.60 -6.24 0.70
C TRP A 7 -23.35 -5.62 0.09
N LEU A 8 -22.43 -5.15 0.94
CA LEU A 8 -21.18 -4.56 0.51
C LEU A 8 -20.00 -5.49 0.79
N ALA A 9 -19.29 -5.83 -0.28
CA ALA A 9 -18.05 -6.58 -0.21
C ALA A 9 -16.96 -5.85 0.60
N CYS A 10 -16.14 -6.61 1.32
CA CYS A 10 -15.05 -6.02 2.10
C CYS A 10 -13.84 -5.68 1.20
N ARG A 11 -13.57 -4.39 0.99
CA ARG A 11 -12.40 -3.93 0.18
C ARG A 11 -11.06 -4.37 0.74
N HIS A 12 -10.94 -4.48 2.06
CA HIS A 12 -9.74 -5.04 2.69
C HIS A 12 -9.47 -6.47 2.21
N HIS A 13 -10.49 -7.27 1.89
CA HIS A 13 -10.30 -8.60 1.32
C HIS A 13 -9.61 -8.51 -0.05
N ILE A 14 -10.09 -7.63 -0.92
CA ILE A 14 -9.51 -7.41 -2.26
C ILE A 14 -8.07 -6.96 -2.16
N LEU A 15 -7.79 -5.95 -1.34
CA LEU A 15 -6.46 -5.40 -1.15
C LEU A 15 -5.49 -6.43 -0.54
N LYS A 16 -5.98 -7.32 0.35
CA LYS A 16 -5.19 -8.46 0.85
C LYS A 16 -4.78 -9.40 -0.27
N VAL A 17 -5.71 -9.74 -1.18
CA VAL A 17 -5.41 -10.63 -2.30
C VAL A 17 -4.43 -10.00 -3.27
N VAL A 18 -4.62 -8.72 -3.61
CA VAL A 18 -3.70 -8.01 -4.51
C VAL A 18 -2.30 -7.93 -3.91
N LEU A 19 -2.18 -7.50 -2.65
CA LEU A 19 -0.88 -7.46 -1.98
C LEU A 19 -0.24 -8.84 -1.89
N LYS A 20 -1.02 -9.89 -1.62
CA LYS A 20 -0.52 -11.28 -1.59
C LYS A 20 0.15 -11.66 -2.89
N ASP A 21 -0.54 -11.47 -4.01
CA ASP A 21 -0.06 -11.92 -5.30
C ASP A 21 1.16 -11.10 -5.76
N VAL A 22 1.13 -9.78 -5.53
CA VAL A 22 2.29 -8.91 -5.79
C VAL A 22 3.49 -9.29 -4.91
N PHE A 23 3.26 -9.61 -3.63
CA PHE A 23 4.31 -10.07 -2.73
C PHE A 23 4.95 -11.36 -3.24
N VAL A 24 4.13 -12.35 -3.62
CA VAL A 24 4.61 -13.63 -4.15
C VAL A 24 5.37 -13.45 -5.46
N ARG A 25 4.90 -12.56 -6.33
CA ARG A 25 5.61 -12.20 -7.57
C ARG A 25 7.01 -11.63 -7.28
N CYS A 26 7.14 -10.78 -6.27
CA CYS A 26 8.39 -10.08 -5.98
C CYS A 26 9.39 -10.89 -5.15
N LEU A 27 8.94 -11.57 -4.10
CA LEU A 27 9.80 -12.25 -3.13
C LEU A 27 9.71 -13.78 -3.16
N GLY A 28 8.77 -14.34 -3.92
CA GLY A 28 8.54 -15.78 -3.98
C GLY A 28 7.52 -16.28 -2.94
N PRO A 29 7.43 -17.60 -2.73
CA PRO A 29 6.40 -18.20 -1.88
C PRO A 29 6.58 -17.83 -0.40
N SER A 30 5.49 -17.87 0.37
CA SER A 30 5.49 -17.39 1.77
C SER A 30 6.45 -18.12 2.73
N SER A 31 6.97 -19.29 2.37
CA SER A 31 8.00 -19.99 3.14
C SER A 31 9.34 -19.24 3.14
N SER A 32 9.73 -18.63 2.03
CA SER A 32 10.94 -17.78 1.98
C SER A 32 10.76 -16.47 2.76
N ASP A 33 9.56 -15.88 2.71
CA ASP A 33 9.23 -14.65 3.43
C ASP A 33 9.39 -14.81 4.94
N ILE A 34 8.91 -15.93 5.49
CA ILE A 34 8.99 -16.21 6.95
C ILE A 34 10.43 -16.21 7.42
N LEU A 35 11.34 -16.82 6.66
CA LEU A 35 12.76 -16.87 7.01
C LEU A 35 13.40 -15.49 6.90
N LEU A 36 13.09 -14.75 5.83
CA LEU A 36 13.55 -13.38 5.63
C LEU A 36 13.13 -12.47 6.79
N PHE A 37 11.86 -12.51 7.19
CA PHE A 37 11.33 -11.70 8.28
C PHE A 37 11.90 -12.10 9.64
N LYS A 38 12.09 -13.40 9.91
CA LYS A 38 12.75 -13.85 11.14
C LYS A 38 14.20 -13.37 11.23
N ARG A 39 14.94 -13.37 10.11
CA ARG A 39 16.30 -12.80 10.07
C ARG A 39 16.29 -11.30 10.38
N PHE A 40 15.34 -10.56 9.81
CA PHE A 40 15.17 -9.15 10.10
C PHE A 40 14.81 -8.88 11.58
N GLN A 41 13.87 -9.63 12.16
CA GLN A 41 13.49 -9.49 13.57
C GLN A 41 14.71 -9.65 14.50
N LYS A 42 15.58 -10.62 14.24
CA LYS A 42 16.80 -10.85 15.02
C LYS A 42 17.78 -9.67 14.93
N LYS A 43 17.89 -9.04 13.75
CA LYS A 43 18.76 -7.88 13.55
C LYS A 43 18.13 -6.56 14.00
N CYS A 44 16.81 -6.47 14.17
CA CYS A 44 16.14 -5.19 14.40
C CYS A 44 16.54 -4.49 15.71
N ALA A 45 17.08 -5.22 16.68
CA ALA A 45 17.59 -4.64 17.93
C ALA A 45 18.93 -3.89 17.76
N ILE A 46 19.70 -4.19 16.70
CA ILE A 46 21.05 -3.63 16.46
C ILE A 46 21.08 -2.66 15.27
N ILE A 47 19.96 -2.45 14.57
CA ILE A 47 19.87 -1.51 13.45
C ILE A 47 19.90 -0.08 13.99
N ASP A 48 20.74 0.75 13.39
CA ASP A 48 20.69 2.19 13.58
C ASP A 48 19.45 2.75 12.87
N GLN A 49 18.46 3.14 13.66
CA GLN A 49 17.19 3.67 13.17
C GLN A 49 17.32 5.06 12.51
N GLY A 50 18.40 5.81 12.80
CA GLY A 50 18.69 7.10 12.18
C GLY A 50 19.26 6.95 10.77
N SER A 51 19.95 5.85 10.48
CA SER A 51 20.53 5.54 9.18
C SER A 51 19.55 4.72 8.33
N PHE A 52 18.49 5.34 7.83
CA PHE A 52 17.58 4.72 6.86
C PHE A 52 17.68 5.40 5.49
N LEU A 53 17.38 4.62 4.44
CA LEU A 53 17.36 5.09 3.06
C LEU A 53 15.92 5.43 2.65
N SER A 54 15.78 6.57 1.98
CA SER A 54 14.56 7.08 1.37
C SER A 54 14.58 6.91 -0.15
N ILE A 55 13.52 7.37 -0.82
CA ILE A 55 13.44 7.43 -2.29
C ILE A 55 14.56 8.30 -2.90
N SER A 56 15.03 9.32 -2.18
CA SER A 56 16.09 10.23 -2.63
C SER A 56 17.47 9.56 -2.66
N ASP A 57 17.66 8.48 -1.90
CA ASP A 57 18.91 7.72 -1.83
C ASP A 57 18.99 6.62 -2.90
N GLU A 58 18.00 6.53 -3.81
CA GLU A 58 17.98 5.53 -4.86
C GLU A 58 18.75 5.98 -6.10
N ASN A 59 19.71 5.16 -6.55
CA ASN A 59 20.49 5.42 -7.77
C ASN A 59 19.67 5.30 -9.09
N ASN A 60 18.44 4.79 -9.02
CA ASN A 60 17.55 4.64 -10.18
C ASN A 60 16.09 4.87 -9.73
N PRO A 61 15.72 6.12 -9.41
CA PRO A 61 14.35 6.44 -9.06
C PRO A 61 13.49 6.23 -10.31
N PRO A 62 12.38 5.49 -10.23
CA PRO A 62 11.50 5.30 -11.37
C PRO A 62 10.65 6.56 -11.50
N THR A 63 11.16 7.53 -12.24
CA THR A 63 10.43 8.78 -12.42
C THR A 63 10.51 9.20 -13.88
N SER A 64 9.54 8.73 -14.65
CA SER A 64 8.89 9.67 -15.56
C SER A 64 8.25 10.78 -14.73
N ASP A 65 8.05 11.95 -15.33
CA ASP A 65 7.42 13.11 -14.67
C ASP A 65 6.09 12.74 -13.99
N TYR A 66 5.34 11.80 -14.60
CA TYR A 66 4.11 11.25 -14.04
C TYR A 66 4.30 10.62 -12.65
N TRP A 67 5.29 9.72 -12.49
CA TRP A 67 5.52 9.02 -11.23
C TRP A 67 6.17 9.92 -10.17
N ALA A 68 6.92 10.94 -10.60
CA ALA A 68 7.42 11.97 -9.69
C ALA A 68 6.25 12.77 -9.10
N ASN A 69 5.31 13.19 -9.94
CA ASN A 69 4.10 13.90 -9.51
C ASN A 69 3.24 13.01 -8.60
N GLN A 70 3.07 11.73 -8.91
CA GLN A 70 2.35 10.79 -8.04
C GLN A 70 3.02 10.63 -6.67
N ALA A 71 4.35 10.58 -6.62
CA ALA A 71 5.08 10.53 -5.35
C ALA A 71 4.87 11.78 -4.50
N SER A 72 4.90 12.97 -5.12
CA SER A 72 4.61 14.25 -4.45
C SER A 72 3.17 14.30 -3.92
N SER A 73 2.18 13.99 -4.76
CA SER A 73 0.77 13.96 -4.35
C SER A 73 0.52 12.95 -3.22
N MET A 74 1.16 11.78 -3.29
CA MET A 74 1.05 10.78 -2.22
C MET A 74 1.70 11.26 -0.92
N LYS A 75 2.86 11.93 -1.01
CA LYS A 75 3.52 12.51 0.17
C LYS A 75 2.63 13.55 0.85
N GLU A 76 1.98 14.43 0.09
CA GLU A 76 1.01 15.40 0.60
C GLU A 76 -0.19 14.73 1.26
N TYR A 77 -0.77 13.73 0.59
CA TYR A 77 -1.87 12.93 1.16
C TYR A 77 -1.48 12.31 2.50
N LEU A 78 -0.30 11.68 2.59
CA LEU A 78 0.19 11.05 3.81
C LEU A 78 0.43 12.08 4.91
N GLN A 79 1.01 13.24 4.59
CA GLN A 79 1.23 14.31 5.56
C GLN A 79 -0.10 14.80 6.17
N GLN A 80 -1.11 15.06 5.33
CA GLN A 80 -2.44 15.47 5.78
C GLN A 80 -3.11 14.38 6.62
N THR A 81 -3.01 13.14 6.16
CA THR A 81 -3.58 11.97 6.84
C THR A 81 -2.94 11.72 8.20
N LEU A 82 -1.63 11.91 8.35
CA LEU A 82 -0.93 11.77 9.62
C LEU A 82 -1.20 12.95 10.57
N SER A 83 -1.44 14.15 10.05
CA SER A 83 -1.69 15.35 10.86
C SER A 83 -3.13 15.44 11.37
N HIS A 84 -4.10 14.95 10.60
CA HIS A 84 -5.53 15.14 10.87
C HIS A 84 -6.34 13.84 10.95
N GLY A 85 -5.73 12.70 10.64
CA GLY A 85 -6.43 11.41 10.61
C GLY A 85 -6.53 10.75 11.98
N THR A 86 -7.65 10.06 12.20
CA THR A 86 -7.77 9.06 13.27
C THR A 86 -7.54 7.68 12.67
N HIS A 87 -6.58 6.92 13.20
CA HIS A 87 -6.28 5.59 12.71
C HIS A 87 -6.98 4.52 13.56
N PRO A 88 -7.66 3.54 12.94
CA PRO A 88 -8.41 2.53 13.69
C PRO A 88 -7.48 1.60 14.49
N ARG A 89 -6.22 1.45 14.05
CA ARG A 89 -5.20 0.64 14.72
C ARG A 89 -3.81 1.19 14.47
N GLU A 90 -2.91 0.85 15.38
CA GLU A 90 -1.50 1.22 15.34
C GLU A 90 -0.75 0.75 14.09
N ASP A 91 -1.15 -0.39 13.50
CA ASP A 91 -0.51 -0.93 12.30
C ASP A 91 -0.79 -0.06 11.05
N TYR A 92 -1.99 0.55 10.96
CA TYR A 92 -2.30 1.53 9.91
C TYR A 92 -1.39 2.75 10.02
N HIS A 93 -1.29 3.31 11.22
CA HIS A 93 -0.44 4.47 11.48
C HIS A 93 1.02 4.16 11.14
N GLU A 94 1.52 2.99 11.53
CA GLU A 94 2.89 2.58 11.19
C GLU A 94 3.11 2.48 9.68
N LEU A 95 2.19 1.86 8.92
CA LEU A 95 2.31 1.77 7.47
C LEU A 95 2.32 3.17 6.80
N LEU A 96 1.50 4.09 7.29
CA LEU A 96 1.45 5.48 6.81
C LEU A 96 2.77 6.22 7.09
N VAL A 97 3.27 6.15 8.33
CA VAL A 97 4.54 6.76 8.73
C VAL A 97 5.71 6.21 7.91
N LEU A 98 5.77 4.90 7.70
CA LEU A 98 6.83 4.27 6.89
C LEU A 98 6.76 4.72 5.43
N SER A 99 5.57 4.72 4.84
CA SER A 99 5.38 5.18 3.46
C SER A 99 5.79 6.65 3.32
N TYR A 100 5.42 7.50 4.28
CA TYR A 100 5.76 8.92 4.27
C TYR A 100 7.25 9.16 4.44
N ARG A 101 7.91 8.47 5.38
CA ARG A 101 9.38 8.53 5.55
C ARG A 101 10.12 8.06 4.30
N PHE A 102 9.66 6.97 3.70
CA PHE A 102 10.25 6.47 2.45
C PHE A 102 10.15 7.51 1.33
N LEU A 103 9.03 8.23 1.20
CA LEU A 103 8.87 9.33 0.24
C LEU A 103 9.59 10.64 0.67
N GLY A 104 10.52 10.56 1.63
CA GLY A 104 11.32 11.69 2.12
C GLY A 104 10.57 12.65 3.04
N GLY A 105 9.46 12.22 3.62
CA GLY A 105 8.73 12.94 4.66
C GLY A 105 9.42 12.83 6.02
N GLN A 106 9.28 13.85 6.86
CA GLN A 106 9.89 13.90 8.19
C GLN A 106 8.80 13.73 9.27
N VAL A 107 8.97 12.74 10.15
CA VAL A 107 8.03 12.44 11.25
C VAL A 107 8.80 12.17 12.51
N GLN A 108 8.39 12.80 13.60
CA GLN A 108 8.98 12.62 14.92
C GLN A 108 8.88 11.16 15.41
N GLY A 109 9.83 10.76 16.25
CA GLY A 109 9.89 9.42 16.83
C GLY A 109 10.64 8.40 15.97
N GLY A 110 11.01 7.27 16.56
CA GLY A 110 11.78 6.22 15.90
C GLY A 110 10.96 5.28 15.03
N PHE A 111 11.59 4.18 14.62
CA PHE A 111 10.92 3.05 14.01
C PHE A 111 10.45 2.09 15.12
N ARG A 112 9.22 1.61 15.02
CA ARG A 112 8.70 0.62 15.97
C ARG A 112 9.40 -0.72 15.76
N GLN A 113 9.48 -1.53 16.80
CA GLN A 113 9.98 -2.88 16.66
C GLN A 113 9.01 -3.71 15.79
N PRO A 114 9.51 -4.64 14.95
CA PRO A 114 8.66 -5.43 14.08
C PRO A 114 7.74 -6.34 14.91
N GLY A 115 6.43 -6.15 14.78
CA GLY A 115 5.44 -6.96 15.49
C GLY A 115 5.44 -8.42 15.06
N ALA A 116 4.68 -9.25 15.79
CA ALA A 116 4.55 -10.67 15.47
C ALA A 116 4.03 -10.89 14.04
N TYR A 117 4.74 -11.72 13.27
CA TYR A 117 4.36 -12.11 11.93
C TYR A 117 3.49 -13.37 11.94
N GLN A 118 2.35 -13.31 11.25
CA GLN A 118 1.50 -14.46 10.91
C GLN A 118 0.99 -14.28 9.47
N ASN A 119 0.83 -15.38 8.72
CA ASN A 119 0.42 -15.33 7.29
C ASN A 119 -0.90 -14.60 7.03
N ALA A 120 -1.80 -14.50 8.02
CA ALA A 120 -3.06 -13.79 7.91
C ALA A 120 -2.93 -12.25 8.04
N ARG A 121 -1.78 -11.73 8.49
CA ARG A 121 -1.55 -10.30 8.76
C ARG A 121 -0.85 -9.63 7.57
N TRP A 122 -1.59 -9.44 6.48
CA TRP A 122 -1.05 -8.87 5.23
C TRP A 122 -0.43 -7.48 5.37
N MET A 123 -0.99 -6.61 6.22
CA MET A 123 -0.39 -5.30 6.48
C MET A 123 1.01 -5.43 7.11
N ALA A 124 1.24 -6.45 7.96
CA ALA A 124 2.56 -6.72 8.48
C ALA A 124 3.56 -7.02 7.36
N LYS A 125 3.17 -7.73 6.28
CA LYS A 125 4.05 -7.92 5.13
C LYS A 125 4.50 -6.61 4.49
N ALA A 126 3.57 -5.67 4.32
CA ALA A 126 3.89 -4.35 3.77
C ALA A 126 4.85 -3.57 4.68
N ILE A 127 4.58 -3.55 6.00
CA ILE A 127 5.43 -2.91 7.01
C ILE A 127 6.84 -3.51 7.01
N TYR A 128 6.94 -4.84 7.03
CA TYR A 128 8.23 -5.54 6.99
C TYR A 128 8.99 -5.24 5.71
N ALA A 129 8.33 -5.34 4.55
CA ALA A 129 8.97 -5.07 3.26
C ALA A 129 9.54 -3.63 3.20
N LEU A 130 8.77 -2.63 3.63
CA LEU A 130 9.25 -1.25 3.66
C LEU A 130 10.42 -1.07 4.61
N LYS A 131 10.32 -1.53 5.87
CA LYS A 131 11.42 -1.41 6.82
C LYS A 131 12.70 -2.07 6.32
N MET A 132 12.58 -3.30 5.84
CA MET A 132 13.73 -4.06 5.33
C MET A 132 14.37 -3.36 4.14
N PHE A 133 13.57 -2.78 3.25
CA PHE A 133 14.10 -2.01 2.14
C PHE A 133 14.79 -0.72 2.61
N MET A 134 14.21 0.01 3.56
CA MET A 134 14.78 1.25 4.10
C MET A 134 16.10 1.01 4.85
N PHE A 135 16.24 -0.13 5.53
CA PHE A 135 17.46 -0.51 6.26
C PHE A 135 18.36 -1.49 5.49
N ARG A 136 18.15 -1.66 4.18
CA ARG A 136 18.80 -2.71 3.37
C ARG A 136 20.33 -2.72 3.46
N HIS A 137 20.98 -1.57 3.61
CA HIS A 137 22.44 -1.47 3.74
C HIS A 137 22.98 -2.00 5.07
N GLN A 138 22.12 -2.14 6.08
CA GLN A 138 22.45 -2.73 7.39
C GLN A 138 22.05 -4.23 7.48
N LEU A 139 21.52 -4.80 6.39
CA LEU A 139 20.99 -6.17 6.35
C LEU A 139 21.77 -7.05 5.38
N ASP A 140 21.91 -8.34 5.72
CA ASP A 140 22.55 -9.32 4.84
C ASP A 140 21.51 -9.90 3.87
N LEU A 141 21.07 -9.06 2.92
CA LEU A 141 20.11 -9.46 1.90
C LEU A 141 20.82 -10.11 0.72
N THR A 142 20.25 -11.19 0.21
CA THR A 142 20.68 -11.69 -1.11
C THR A 142 20.24 -10.72 -2.21
N ALA A 143 20.92 -10.73 -3.36
CA ALA A 143 20.54 -9.89 -4.50
C ALA A 143 19.08 -10.11 -4.94
N ARG A 144 18.57 -11.35 -4.82
CA ARG A 144 17.17 -11.69 -5.09
C ARG A 144 16.21 -11.02 -4.10
N GLU A 145 16.54 -11.05 -2.81
CA GLU A 145 15.70 -10.46 -1.76
C GLU A 145 15.67 -8.94 -1.86
N GLU A 146 16.83 -8.31 -2.03
CA GLU A 146 16.89 -6.86 -2.24
C GLU A 146 16.15 -6.48 -3.53
N GLY A 147 16.32 -7.23 -4.62
CA GLY A 147 15.59 -7.01 -5.87
C GLY A 147 14.06 -7.10 -5.69
N GLY A 148 13.57 -8.09 -4.94
CA GLY A 148 12.15 -8.23 -4.63
C GLY A 148 11.60 -7.10 -3.74
N LEU A 149 12.33 -6.76 -2.68
CA LEU A 149 12.01 -5.62 -1.80
C LEU A 149 12.01 -4.30 -2.57
N ARG A 150 12.97 -4.16 -3.50
CA ARG A 150 13.03 -3.02 -4.41
C ARG A 150 11.69 -2.93 -5.13
N ARG A 151 11.27 -3.94 -5.88
CA ARG A 151 10.00 -3.91 -6.63
C ARG A 151 8.75 -3.62 -5.78
N LEU A 152 8.71 -4.08 -4.52
CA LEU A 152 7.58 -3.86 -3.61
C LEU A 152 7.46 -2.44 -3.05
N ARG A 153 8.58 -1.75 -2.81
CA ARG A 153 8.60 -0.48 -2.05
C ARG A 153 7.63 0.59 -2.58
N LEU A 154 7.58 0.74 -3.90
CA LEU A 154 6.77 1.74 -4.59
C LEU A 154 5.33 1.31 -4.67
N PHE A 155 5.10 0.00 -4.84
CA PHE A 155 3.74 -0.53 -4.85
C PHE A 155 3.08 -0.28 -3.49
N ILE A 156 3.81 -0.54 -2.41
CA ILE A 156 3.31 -0.30 -1.07
C ILE A 156 3.07 1.20 -0.86
N SER A 157 4.06 2.03 -1.16
CA SER A 157 4.05 3.46 -0.80
C SER A 157 3.21 4.34 -1.71
N LEU A 158 3.01 3.98 -2.98
CA LEU A 158 2.30 4.80 -3.97
C LEU A 158 0.94 4.23 -4.39
N ALA A 159 0.77 2.91 -4.33
CA ALA A 159 -0.45 2.26 -4.82
C ALA A 159 -1.32 1.70 -3.69
N TYR A 160 -0.71 1.03 -2.72
CA TYR A 160 -1.44 0.24 -1.73
C TYR A 160 -1.84 1.04 -0.50
N VAL A 161 -0.97 1.88 0.04
CA VAL A 161 -1.17 2.51 1.36
C VAL A 161 -2.43 3.38 1.44
N LYS A 162 -2.70 4.24 0.44
CA LYS A 162 -3.93 5.06 0.36
C LYS A 162 -5.17 4.16 0.30
N GLN A 163 -5.16 3.19 -0.60
CA GLN A 163 -6.28 2.28 -0.81
C GLN A 163 -6.61 1.49 0.46
N TRP A 164 -5.57 1.02 1.15
CA TRP A 164 -5.72 0.31 2.41
C TRP A 164 -6.25 1.20 3.53
N ASN A 165 -5.75 2.43 3.66
CA ASN A 165 -6.20 3.38 4.67
C ASN A 165 -7.66 3.80 4.46
N GLU A 166 -8.05 4.07 3.21
CA GLU A 166 -9.39 4.54 2.88
C GLU A 166 -10.43 3.42 2.69
N ALA A 167 -10.04 2.14 2.78
CA ALA A 167 -10.94 1.01 2.55
C ALA A 167 -12.14 0.94 3.52
N MET A 168 -12.09 1.64 4.67
CA MET A 168 -13.24 1.77 5.60
C MET A 168 -14.16 2.96 5.27
N VAL A 169 -13.74 3.86 4.38
CA VAL A 169 -14.46 5.10 4.08
C VAL A 169 -15.41 4.85 2.91
N SER A 170 -16.66 4.48 3.22
CA SER A 170 -17.62 3.96 2.23
C SER A 170 -17.95 4.94 1.10
N ASN A 171 -18.06 6.24 1.35
CA ASN A 171 -18.36 7.21 0.29
C ASN A 171 -17.21 7.37 -0.71
N ARG A 172 -15.96 7.24 -0.24
CA ARG A 172 -14.76 7.35 -1.07
C ARG A 172 -14.50 6.14 -1.97
N ALA A 173 -15.19 5.05 -1.67
CA ALA A 173 -14.93 3.78 -2.29
C ALA A 173 -15.04 3.76 -3.82
N PRO A 174 -16.09 4.29 -4.47
CA PRO A 174 -16.25 4.08 -5.91
C PRO A 174 -15.11 4.72 -6.71
N LEU A 175 -14.70 5.92 -6.31
CA LEU A 175 -13.56 6.60 -6.93
C LEU A 175 -12.26 5.85 -6.65
N ASN A 176 -12.03 5.42 -5.41
CA ASN A 176 -10.82 4.69 -5.03
C ASN A 176 -10.68 3.35 -5.76
N ASP A 177 -11.77 2.60 -5.85
CA ASP A 177 -11.82 1.32 -6.54
C ASP A 177 -11.55 1.51 -8.04
N LEU A 178 -12.10 2.58 -8.66
CA LEU A 178 -11.84 2.94 -10.06
C LEU A 178 -10.39 3.37 -10.29
N GLU A 179 -9.84 4.25 -9.45
CA GLU A 179 -8.43 4.66 -9.50
C GLU A 179 -7.50 3.45 -9.40
N PHE A 180 -7.81 2.51 -8.50
CA PHE A 180 -7.01 1.31 -8.29
C PHE A 180 -7.10 0.31 -9.45
N LEU A 181 -8.23 0.26 -10.16
CA LEU A 181 -8.40 -0.53 -11.39
C LEU A 181 -7.58 0.01 -12.55
N HIS A 182 -7.44 1.33 -12.68
CA HIS A 182 -6.66 1.97 -13.74
C HIS A 182 -5.16 2.03 -13.44
N LEU A 183 -4.76 2.02 -12.16
CA LEU A 183 -3.37 2.08 -11.73
C LEU A 183 -2.41 1.16 -12.54
N PRO A 184 -2.73 -0.12 -12.82
CA PRO A 184 -1.83 -1.01 -13.55
C PRO A 184 -1.44 -0.50 -14.95
N GLU A 185 -2.28 0.27 -15.62
CA GLU A 185 -2.03 0.73 -17.00
C GLU A 185 -0.76 1.59 -17.10
N ALA A 186 -0.54 2.46 -16.11
CA ALA A 186 0.61 3.36 -16.06
C ALA A 186 1.77 2.82 -15.19
N TYR A 187 1.58 1.71 -14.46
CA TYR A 187 2.54 1.23 -13.46
C TYR A 187 3.88 0.80 -14.10
N PRO A 188 5.03 1.21 -13.54
CA PRO A 188 6.33 1.08 -14.22
C PRO A 188 6.84 -0.35 -14.26
N ASP A 189 6.64 -1.12 -13.18
CA ASP A 189 6.98 -2.53 -13.13
C ASP A 189 5.86 -3.35 -13.81
N LYS A 190 6.12 -3.78 -15.05
CA LYS A 190 5.13 -4.48 -15.89
C LYS A 190 4.66 -5.82 -15.32
N GLU A 191 5.52 -6.52 -14.58
CA GLU A 191 5.14 -7.77 -13.93
C GLU A 191 4.27 -7.52 -12.69
N VAL A 192 4.57 -6.48 -11.89
CA VAL A 192 3.70 -6.06 -10.78
C VAL A 192 2.37 -5.53 -11.30
N SER A 193 2.39 -4.74 -12.38
CA SER A 193 1.19 -4.28 -13.11
C SER A 193 0.32 -5.47 -13.53
N HIS A 194 0.89 -6.42 -14.27
CA HIS A 194 0.17 -7.59 -14.75
C HIS A 194 -0.40 -8.43 -13.60
N THR A 195 0.38 -8.64 -12.54
CA THR A 195 -0.05 -9.37 -11.34
C THR A 195 -1.21 -8.67 -10.65
N THR A 196 -1.13 -7.34 -10.51
CA THR A 196 -2.19 -6.51 -9.91
C THR A 196 -3.47 -6.57 -10.74
N SER A 197 -3.37 -6.37 -12.06
CA SER A 197 -4.50 -6.44 -12.99
C SER A 197 -5.18 -7.81 -12.96
N THR A 198 -4.38 -8.89 -12.95
CA THR A 198 -4.89 -10.27 -12.87
C THR A 198 -5.62 -10.51 -11.54
N ALA A 199 -5.04 -10.06 -10.43
CA ALA A 199 -5.67 -10.20 -9.12
C ALA A 199 -7.01 -9.43 -9.04
N LEU A 200 -7.06 -8.20 -9.57
CA LEU A 200 -8.28 -7.39 -9.62
C LEU A 200 -9.35 -8.02 -10.51
N LYS A 201 -8.99 -8.50 -11.71
CA LYS A 201 -9.92 -9.14 -12.67
C LYS A 201 -10.63 -10.37 -12.08
N ARG A 202 -9.92 -11.18 -11.28
CA ARG A 202 -10.53 -12.34 -10.60
C ARG A 202 -11.53 -11.95 -9.50
N HIS A 203 -11.53 -10.69 -9.10
CA HIS A 203 -12.35 -10.20 -8.00
C HIS A 203 -13.26 -9.05 -8.39
N LEU A 204 -13.63 -8.85 -9.65
CA LEU A 204 -14.53 -7.76 -10.05
C LEU A 204 -15.94 -7.84 -9.45
N TRP A 205 -16.29 -8.95 -8.80
CA TRP A 205 -17.59 -9.14 -8.12
C TRP A 205 -17.87 -8.11 -7.00
N TYR A 206 -16.85 -7.46 -6.44
CA TYR A 206 -17.07 -6.40 -5.45
C TYR A 206 -17.44 -5.06 -6.09
N PHE A 207 -17.30 -4.92 -7.40
CA PHE A 207 -17.70 -3.73 -8.15
C PHE A 207 -19.16 -3.90 -8.55
N SER A 208 -20.05 -3.11 -7.95
CA SER A 208 -21.49 -3.15 -8.23
C SER A 208 -22.04 -1.77 -8.51
N GLU A 209 -23.15 -1.71 -9.27
CA GLU A 209 -23.87 -0.47 -9.53
C GLU A 209 -24.37 0.16 -8.22
N ASP A 210 -24.79 -0.67 -7.26
CA ASP A 210 -25.21 -0.23 -5.92
C ASP A 210 -24.12 0.59 -5.20
N LEU A 211 -22.84 0.24 -5.42
CA LEU A 211 -21.73 0.97 -4.83
C LEU A 211 -21.53 2.34 -5.44
N VAL A 212 -21.85 2.52 -6.72
CA VAL A 212 -21.71 3.81 -7.41
C VAL A 212 -22.52 4.89 -6.69
N GLY A 213 -23.66 4.53 -6.11
CA GLY A 213 -24.48 5.42 -5.29
C GLY A 213 -23.75 6.03 -4.08
N LEU A 214 -22.73 5.37 -3.55
CA LEU A 214 -21.93 5.93 -2.45
C LEU A 214 -21.07 7.13 -2.91
N GLY A 215 -20.74 7.19 -4.20
CA GLY A 215 -19.96 8.26 -4.80
C GLY A 215 -20.69 9.60 -4.83
N PHE A 216 -22.02 9.62 -4.72
CA PHE A 216 -22.78 10.87 -4.56
C PHE A 216 -22.33 11.67 -3.33
N PHE A 217 -21.83 10.98 -2.29
CA PHE A 217 -21.38 11.57 -1.03
C PHE A 217 -19.86 11.82 -0.99
N ASP A 218 -19.14 11.62 -2.10
CA ASP A 218 -17.71 11.94 -2.19
C ASP A 218 -17.52 13.36 -2.76
N ASP A 219 -16.96 14.26 -1.96
CA ASP A 219 -16.71 15.66 -2.36
C ASP A 219 -15.63 15.77 -3.45
N ARG A 220 -14.84 14.72 -3.67
CA ARG A 220 -13.85 14.64 -4.76
C ARG A 220 -14.49 14.46 -6.13
N ILE A 221 -15.73 13.99 -6.19
CA ILE A 221 -16.46 13.76 -7.45
C ILE A 221 -17.20 15.06 -7.82
N PRO A 222 -16.92 15.68 -8.98
CA PRO A 222 -17.61 16.89 -9.41
C PRO A 222 -19.12 16.71 -9.53
N LYS A 223 -19.88 17.77 -9.26
CA LYS A 223 -21.35 17.77 -9.36
C LYS A 223 -21.83 17.32 -10.74
N ASP A 224 -21.18 17.77 -11.81
CA ASP A 224 -21.54 17.39 -13.18
C ASP A 224 -21.32 15.89 -13.45
N THR A 225 -20.31 15.28 -12.82
CA THR A 225 -20.11 13.82 -12.89
C THR A 225 -21.21 13.09 -12.13
N LYS A 226 -21.58 13.58 -10.93
CA LYS A 226 -22.68 13.02 -10.14
C LYS A 226 -24.00 13.03 -10.92
N LEU A 227 -24.31 14.13 -11.62
CA LEU A 227 -25.53 14.25 -12.42
C LEU A 227 -25.61 13.25 -13.59
N LYS A 228 -24.49 12.71 -14.06
CA LYS A 228 -24.45 11.70 -15.13
C LYS A 228 -24.68 10.26 -14.64
N ILE A 229 -24.66 10.04 -13.32
CA ILE A 229 -24.89 8.73 -12.68
C ILE A 229 -26.40 8.46 -12.54
N VAL A 230 -27.22 9.51 -12.58
CA VAL A 230 -28.69 9.47 -12.43
C VAL A 230 -29.37 9.30 -13.78
#